data_AF-A0A8D5UEI6-F1
#
_entry.id   AF-A0A8D5UEI6-F1
#
_cell.length_a   1.000
_cell.length_b   1.000
_cell.length_c   1.000
_cell.angle_alpha   90.00
_cell.angle_beta   90.00
_cell.angle_gamma   90.00
#
_symmetry.space_group_name_H-M   'P 1'
#
loop_
_entity.id
_entity.type
_entity.pdbx_description
1 polymer ?
#
loop_
_entity_poly.entity_id
_entity_poly.type
_entity_poly.pdbx_seq_one_letter_code
_entity_poly.pdbx_strand_id
1 'polypeptide(L)' 'METYVISGPRGSGIICLNGAAARLVQPGDIVIIISYIMLDEAEAKSYRSRVAVMGEGNVIKEMLVEEVHGTEQS' A
#
# COMPACT_ATOMS: atom_id res chain seq x y z
N MET A 1 -5.93 -1.83 -10.69
CA MET A 1 -5.83 -0.45 -11.23
C MET A 1 -4.52 0.12 -10.73
N GLU A 2 -3.88 0.99 -11.51
CA GLU A 2 -2.66 1.71 -11.11
C GLU A 2 -2.93 3.22 -11.23
N THR A 3 -2.47 3.97 -10.24
CA THR A 3 -2.60 5.44 -10.20
C THR A 3 -1.55 6.02 -9.26
N TYR A 4 -1.51 7.35 -9.14
CA TYR A 4 -0.60 8.07 -8.26
C TYR A 4 -1.29 8.53 -6.97
N VAL A 5 -0.48 8.80 -5.94
CA VAL A 5 -0.94 9.30 -4.64
C VAL A 5 -0.91 10.83 -4.61
N ILE A 6 -1.95 11.42 -4.02
CA ILE A 6 -1.98 12.84 -3.64
C ILE A 6 -2.07 12.90 -2.12
N SER A 7 -1.22 13.70 -1.47
CA SER A 7 -1.21 13.83 -0.01
C SER A 7 -2.52 14.42 0.52
N GLY A 8 -3.12 13.75 1.50
CA GLY A 8 -4.26 14.26 2.26
C GLY A 8 -3.85 14.94 3.57
N PRO A 9 -4.80 15.59 4.27
CA PRO A 9 -4.55 16.18 5.59
C PRO A 9 -4.05 15.13 6.61
N ARG A 10 -2.99 15.47 7.34
CA ARG A 10 -2.38 14.57 8.34
C ARG A 10 -3.41 14.17 9.41
N GLY A 11 -3.47 12.89 9.73
CA GLY A 11 -4.33 12.34 10.78
C GLY A 11 -5.81 12.18 10.39
N SER A 12 -6.21 12.56 9.17
CA SER A 12 -7.60 12.46 8.74
C SER A 12 -8.11 11.04 8.50
N GLY A 13 -7.22 10.07 8.26
CA GLY A 13 -7.60 8.72 7.83
C GLY A 13 -8.26 8.68 6.45
N ILE A 14 -8.21 9.76 5.67
CA ILE A 14 -8.94 9.82 4.39
C ILE A 14 -8.25 8.95 3.34
N ILE A 15 -9.02 8.05 2.72
CA ILE A 15 -8.67 7.33 1.50
C ILE A 15 -9.71 7.72 0.46
N CYS A 16 -9.28 8.44 -0.57
CA CYS A 16 -10.17 8.99 -1.59
C CYS A 16 -9.68 8.55 -2.97
N LEU A 17 -10.48 7.72 -3.64
CA LEU A 17 -10.27 7.34 -5.03
C LEU A 17 -11.04 8.32 -5.92
N ASN A 18 -10.30 9.06 -6.74
CA ASN A 18 -10.84 10.15 -7.56
C ASN A 18 -10.97 9.77 -9.04
N GLY A 19 -11.81 10.51 -9.76
CA GLY A 19 -11.91 10.41 -11.23
C GLY A 19 -12.35 9.02 -11.70
N ALA A 20 -11.63 8.45 -12.67
CA ALA A 20 -11.97 7.13 -13.23
C ALA A 20 -11.89 6.01 -12.18
N ALA A 21 -11.01 6.13 -11.19
CA ALA A 21 -10.88 5.17 -10.09
C ALA A 21 -12.16 5.05 -9.26
N ALA A 22 -12.87 6.18 -9.06
CA ALA A 22 -14.12 6.24 -8.30
C ALA A 22 -15.25 5.41 -8.94
N ARG A 23 -15.13 5.06 -10.23
CA ARG A 23 -16.12 4.22 -10.93
C ARG A 23 -15.97 2.73 -10.62
N LEU A 24 -14.84 2.34 -10.03
CA LEU A 24 -14.48 0.95 -9.75
C LEU A 24 -14.67 0.57 -8.28
N VAL A 25 -15.06 1.52 -7.43
CA VAL A 25 -15.17 1.35 -5.97
C VAL A 25 -16.37 2.13 -5.43
N GLN A 26 -16.80 1.80 -4.22
CA GLN A 26 -17.82 2.52 -3.47
C GLN A 26 -17.33 2.88 -2.06
N PRO A 27 -17.89 3.94 -1.43
CA PRO A 27 -17.61 4.22 -0.02
C PRO A 27 -17.94 3.01 0.85
N GLY A 28 -16.97 2.58 1.67
CA GLY A 28 -17.08 1.39 2.53
C GLY A 28 -16.34 0.17 2.00
N ASP A 29 -15.89 0.18 0.74
CA ASP A 29 -15.05 -0.90 0.23
C ASP A 29 -13.70 -0.96 0.95
N ILE A 30 -13.26 -2.18 1.23
CA ILE A 30 -11.91 -2.45 1.72
C ILE A 30 -10.97 -2.52 0.52
N VAL A 31 -9.94 -1.70 0.52
CA VAL A 31 -8.93 -1.64 -0.54
C VAL A 31 -7.55 -1.98 -0.02
N ILE A 32 -6.70 -2.49 -0.90
CA ILE A 32 -5.27 -2.69 -0.66
C ILE A 32 -4.50 -1.69 -1.54
N ILE A 33 -3.61 -0.91 -0.94
CA ILE A 33 -2.74 0.04 -1.64
C ILE A 33 -1.33 -0.53 -1.64
N ILE A 34 -0.73 -0.68 -2.81
CA ILE A 34 0.61 -1.24 -3.01
C ILE A 34 1.44 -0.26 -3.83
N SER A 35 2.70 -0.08 -3.45
CA SER A 35 3.71 0.60 -4.24
C SER A 35 4.86 -0.35 -4.54
N TYR A 36 5.40 -0.27 -5.74
CA TYR A 36 6.54 -1.08 -6.17
C TYR A 36 7.78 -0.21 -6.30
N ILE A 37 8.94 -0.82 -6.08
CA ILE A 37 10.24 -0.24 -6.38
C ILE A 37 11.04 -1.26 -7.19
N MET A 38 11.85 -0.76 -8.12
CA MET A 38 12.84 -1.58 -8.80
C MET A 38 14.13 -1.50 -7.98
N LEU A 39 14.69 -2.66 -7.67
CA LEU A 39 15.94 -2.82 -6.93
C LEU A 39 16.85 -3.74 -7.72
N ASP A 40 18.15 -3.57 -7.57
CA ASP A 40 19.09 -4.61 -8.00
C ASP A 40 19.05 -5.82 -7.06
N GLU A 41 19.73 -6.90 -7.46
CA GLU A 41 19.72 -8.17 -6.71
C GLU A 41 20.30 -8.02 -5.29
N ALA A 42 21.32 -7.17 -5.10
CA ALA A 42 21.95 -6.97 -3.80
C ALA A 42 21.05 -6.17 -2.87
N GLU A 43 20.43 -5.11 -3.39
CA GLU A 43 19.47 -4.28 -2.69
C GLU A 43 18.22 -5.08 -2.30
N ALA A 44 17.68 -5.89 -3.21
CA ALA A 44 16.48 -6.70 -3.00
C ALA A 44 16.62 -7.67 -1.81
N LYS A 45 17.78 -8.34 -1.68
CA LYS A 45 18.06 -9.25 -0.55
C LYS A 45 18.01 -8.57 0.82
N SER A 46 18.40 -7.29 0.85
CA SER A 46 18.44 -6.49 2.07
C SER A 46 17.20 -5.62 2.27
N TYR A 47 16.31 -5.53 1.27
CA TYR A 47 15.14 -4.69 1.34
C TYR A 47 14.17 -5.19 2.40
N ARG A 48 13.50 -4.23 3.05
CA ARG A 48 12.54 -4.46 4.13
C ARG A 48 11.28 -3.68 3.79
N SER A 49 10.26 -4.39 3.32
CA SER A 49 8.99 -3.74 2.96
C SER A 49 8.29 -3.28 4.24
N ARG A 50 7.58 -2.16 4.14
CA ARG A 50 6.77 -1.64 5.24
C ARG A 50 5.32 -1.93 4.94
N VAL A 51 4.68 -2.70 5.79
CA VAL A 51 3.26 -3.05 5.66
C VAL A 51 2.50 -2.42 6.83
N ALA A 52 1.52 -1.59 6.53
CA ALA A 52 0.63 -1.01 7.52
C ALA A 52 -0.69 -1.79 7.51
N VAL A 53 -1.00 -2.46 8.63
CA VAL A 53 -2.29 -3.11 8.83
C VAL A 53 -3.26 -2.07 9.37
N MET A 54 -4.27 -1.72 8.56
CA MET A 54 -5.27 -0.72 8.88
C MET A 54 -6.41 -1.34 9.69
N GLY A 55 -6.82 -0.66 10.75
CA GLY A 55 -8.01 -0.96 11.53
C GLY A 55 -9.18 -0.04 11.18
N GLU A 56 -10.14 0.04 12.10
CA GLU A 56 -11.31 0.90 11.96
C GLU A 56 -10.92 2.38 11.82
N GLY A 57 -11.69 3.13 11.02
CA GLY A 57 -11.42 4.55 10.77
C GLY A 57 -10.11 4.82 10.02
N ASN A 58 -9.56 3.82 9.33
CA ASN A 58 -8.24 3.88 8.68
C ASN A 58 -7.13 4.30 9.64
N VAL A 59 -7.18 3.82 10.88
CA VAL A 59 -6.11 3.97 11.87
C VAL A 59 -5.15 2.80 11.73
N ILE A 60 -3.85 3.06 11.73
CA ILE A 60 -2.83 2.01 11.72
C ILE A 60 -2.93 1.20 13.02
N LYS A 61 -3.26 -0.08 12.91
CA LYS A 61 -3.30 -1.02 14.04
C LYS A 61 -1.92 -1.63 14.29
N GLU A 62 -1.19 -1.94 13.22
CA GLU A 62 0.10 -2.61 13.29
C GLU A 62 0.99 -2.19 12.12
N MET A 63 2.29 -2.07 12.38
CA MET A 63 3.32 -1.86 11.36
C MET A 63 4.20 -3.10 11.33
N LEU A 64 4.15 -3.82 10.21
CA LEU A 64 4.99 -4.97 9.94
C LEU A 64 6.17 -4.54 9.08
N VAL A 65 7.30 -5.18 9.33
CA VAL A 65 8.49 -5.10 8.49
C VAL A 65 8.74 -6.50 7.98
N GLU A 66 8.46 -6.76 6.70
CA GLU A 66 8.64 -8.08 6.11
C GLU A 66 9.97 -8.16 5.34
N GLU A 67 10.65 -9.30 5.49
CA GLU A 67 11.75 -9.72 4.64
C GLU A 67 11.17 -10.60 3.52
N VAL A 68 10.79 -10.01 2.38
CA VAL A 68 10.26 -10.82 1.28
C VAL A 68 11.42 -11.32 0.42
N HIS A 69 11.92 -12.52 0.72
CA HIS A 69 12.66 -13.33 -0.24
C HIS A 69 11.65 -14.04 -1.14
N GLY A 70 11.14 -13.35 -2.14
CA GLY A 70 10.43 -13.99 -3.24
C GLY A 70 11.45 -14.76 -4.07
N THR A 71 11.67 -16.04 -3.79
CA THR A 71 12.29 -16.92 -4.78
C THR A 71 11.28 -17.12 -5.89
N GLU A 72 11.58 -16.64 -7.09
CA GLU A 72 10.96 -17.13 -8.32
C GLU A 72 11.12 -18.67 -8.30
N GLN A 73 10.03 -19.39 -8.04
CA GLN A 73 10.00 -20.81 -8.35
C GLN A 73 9.81 -20.90 -9.87
N SER A 74 10.92 -21.19 -10.54
CA SER A 74 10.96 -21.62 -11.93
C SER A 74 10.41 -23.02 -12.10
#